data_AF-A0A936TW62-F1
#
_entry.id   AF-A0A936TW62-F1
#
_cell.length_a   1.000
_cell.length_b   1.000
_cell.length_c   1.000
_cell.angle_alpha   90.00
_cell.angle_beta   90.00
_cell.angle_gamma   90.00
#
_symmetry.space_group_name_H-M   'P 1'
#
loop_
_entity.id
_entity.type
_entity.pdbx_description
1 polymer ?
#
loop_
_entity_poly.entity_id
_entity_poly.type
_entity_poly.pdbx_seq_one_letter_code
_entity_poly.pdbx_strand_id
1 'polypeptide(L)'
;MTTLARLFGTWLERILAAGIVAGIIAYGIASTTELVRMNWHDTATFYELIYRVLLMVIGIELVRTLLTHSLEAILELLAFVVARKTFKADVDALDIFLCALAFVALLGARHYFLRQGQGILFRSEPSK
;
A
#
# COMPACT_ATOMS: atom_id res chain seq x y z
N MET A 1 -13.78 5.66 30.10
CA MET A 1 -13.58 6.45 28.85
C MET A 1 -12.70 5.74 27.81
N THR A 2 -11.85 4.77 28.19
CA THR A 2 -10.97 4.03 27.27
C THR A 2 -11.67 2.98 26.39
N THR A 3 -12.80 2.42 26.83
CA THR A 3 -13.55 1.38 26.08
C THR A 3 -14.35 1.95 24.92
N LEU A 4 -14.97 3.12 25.11
CA LEU A 4 -15.75 3.84 24.09
C LEU A 4 -14.88 4.27 22.91
N ALA A 5 -13.68 4.79 23.17
CA ALA A 5 -12.74 5.18 22.13
C ALA A 5 -12.27 3.99 21.27
N ARG A 6 -12.04 2.83 21.89
CA ARG A 6 -11.65 1.60 21.18
C ARG A 6 -12.78 1.04 20.31
N LEU A 7 -14.01 1.07 20.83
CA LEU A 7 -15.21 0.65 20.08
C LEU A 7 -15.47 1.57 18.88
N PHE A 8 -15.31 2.88 19.07
CA PHE A 8 -15.45 3.84 17.97
C PHE A 8 -14.38 3.65 16.90
N GLY A 9 -13.13 3.41 17.31
CA GLY A 9 -12.03 3.11 16.38
C GLY A 9 -12.29 1.85 15.54
N THR A 10 -12.72 0.76 16.17
CA THR A 10 -13.01 -0.50 15.44
C THR A 10 -14.23 -0.39 14.52
N TRP A 11 -15.24 0.39 14.90
CA TRP A 11 -16.38 0.67 14.03
C TRP A 11 -15.99 1.51 12.81
N LEU A 12 -15.20 2.56 13.03
CA LEU A 12 -14.70 3.42 11.96
C LEU A 12 -13.80 2.65 10.99
N GLU A 13 -12.90 1.81 11.51
CA GLU A 13 -12.02 0.94 10.71
C GLU A 13 -12.82 0.01 9.81
N ARG A 14 -13.86 -0.64 10.34
CA ARG A 14 -14.72 -1.54 9.56
C ARG A 14 -15.51 -0.81 8.48
N ILE A 15 -16.03 0.38 8.78
CA ILE A 15 -16.76 1.21 7.80
C ILE A 15 -15.82 1.66 6.68
N LEU A 16 -14.62 2.14 7.02
CA LEU A 16 -13.61 2.56 6.05
C LEU A 16 -13.15 1.38 5.18
N ALA A 17 -12.82 0.24 5.80
CA ALA A 17 -12.44 -0.97 5.08
C ALA A 17 -13.55 -1.44 4.13
N ALA A 18 -14.81 -1.47 4.59
CA ALA A 18 -15.95 -1.83 3.75
C ALA A 18 -16.14 -0.86 2.58
N GLY A 19 -15.99 0.45 2.82
CA GLY A 19 -16.06 1.48 1.79
C GLY A 19 -14.96 1.33 0.73
N ILE A 20 -13.73 1.08 1.16
CA ILE A 20 -12.59 0.86 0.25
C ILE A 20 -12.79 -0.42 -0.56
N VAL A 21 -13.24 -1.53 0.07
CA VAL A 21 -13.56 -2.77 -0.64
C VAL A 21 -14.66 -2.56 -1.69
N ALA A 22 -15.73 -1.85 -1.35
CA ALA A 22 -16.78 -1.51 -2.31
C ALA A 22 -16.22 -0.66 -3.46
N GLY A 23 -15.37 0.31 -3.17
CA GLY A 23 -14.67 1.12 -4.16
C GLY A 23 -13.78 0.30 -5.09
N ILE A 24 -13.01 -0.66 -4.55
CA ILE A 24 -12.17 -1.57 -5.33
C ILE A 24 -13.01 -2.42 -6.27
N ILE A 25 -14.12 -2.98 -5.80
CA ILE A 25 -15.03 -3.79 -6.61
C ILE A 25 -15.64 -2.95 -7.74
N ALA A 26 -16.18 -1.77 -7.41
CA ALA A 26 -16.76 -0.86 -8.40
C ALA A 26 -15.73 -0.43 -9.45
N TYR A 27 -14.52 -0.08 -9.00
CA TYR A 27 -13.40 0.27 -9.88
C TYR A 27 -13.00 -0.92 -10.76
N GLY A 28 -12.89 -2.12 -10.21
CA GLY A 28 -12.53 -3.33 -10.96
C GLY A 28 -13.54 -3.65 -12.07
N ILE A 29 -14.84 -3.51 -11.77
CA ILE A 29 -15.91 -3.69 -12.77
C ILE A 29 -15.79 -2.62 -13.87
N ALA A 30 -15.76 -1.34 -13.50
CA ALA A 30 -15.62 -0.24 -14.46
C ALA A 30 -14.36 -0.41 -15.32
N SER A 31 -13.26 -0.80 -14.68
CA SER A 31 -11.98 -1.00 -15.33
C SER A 31 -11.98 -2.16 -16.32
N THR A 32 -12.63 -3.27 -15.98
CA THR A 32 -12.80 -4.40 -16.89
C THR A 32 -13.64 -3.99 -18.11
N THR A 33 -14.71 -3.21 -17.91
CA THR A 33 -15.55 -2.75 -19.02
C THR A 33 -14.81 -1.80 -19.96
N GLU A 34 -13.91 -0.96 -19.46
CA GLU A 34 -13.06 -0.10 -20.30
C GLU A 34 -12.00 -0.91 -21.04
N LEU A 35 -11.30 -1.82 -20.37
CA LEU A 35 -10.25 -2.66 -20.99
C LEU A 35 -10.78 -3.54 -22.12
N VAL A 36 -12.00 -4.08 -22.00
CA VAL A 36 -12.63 -4.88 -23.07
C VAL A 36 -12.93 -4.04 -24.31
N ARG A 37 -13.15 -2.72 -24.15
CA ARG A 37 -13.42 -1.79 -25.25
C ARG A 37 -12.14 -1.24 -25.90
N MET A 38 -10.97 -1.47 -25.31
CA MET A 38 -9.69 -0.96 -25.79
C MET A 38 -9.08 -1.84 -26.88
N ASN A 39 -8.22 -1.24 -27.70
CA ASN A 39 -7.51 -1.95 -28.77
C ASN A 39 -6.22 -2.59 -28.22
N TRP A 40 -6.23 -3.91 -28.10
CA TRP A 40 -5.11 -4.71 -27.58
C TRP A 40 -3.88 -4.77 -28.49
N HIS A 41 -3.99 -4.23 -29.71
CA HIS A 41 -2.84 -4.06 -30.59
C HIS A 41 -1.97 -2.85 -30.22
N ASP A 42 -2.51 -1.92 -29.41
CA ASP A 42 -1.79 -0.74 -28.94
C ASP A 42 -1.08 -1.02 -27.61
N THR A 43 0.19 -0.62 -27.53
CA THR A 43 1.00 -0.69 -26.32
C THR A 43 0.40 0.16 -25.20
N ALA A 44 -0.34 1.23 -25.52
CA ALA A 44 -1.04 2.06 -24.54
C ALA A 44 -2.02 1.23 -23.68
N THR A 45 -2.73 0.27 -24.28
CA THR A 45 -3.68 -0.61 -23.58
C THR A 45 -2.97 -1.48 -22.53
N PHE A 46 -1.75 -1.92 -22.82
CA PHE A 46 -0.93 -2.69 -21.88
C PHE A 46 -0.48 -1.85 -20.68
N TYR A 47 -0.02 -0.61 -20.90
CA TYR A 47 0.32 0.31 -19.82
C TYR A 47 -0.90 0.64 -18.94
N GLU A 48 -2.05 0.82 -19.58
CA GLU A 48 -3.30 1.11 -18.89
C GLU A 48 -3.78 -0.08 -18.05
N LEU A 49 -3.66 -1.31 -18.57
CA LEU A 49 -3.91 -2.54 -17.82
C LEU A 49 -3.04 -2.63 -16.57
N ILE A 50 -1.73 -2.46 -16.72
CA ILE A 50 -0.78 -2.48 -15.59
C ILE A 50 -1.18 -1.40 -14.57
N TYR A 51 -1.45 -0.18 -15.02
CA TYR A 51 -1.85 0.94 -14.16
C TYR A 51 -3.09 0.60 -13.31
N ARG A 52 -4.11 0.00 -13.93
CA ARG A 52 -5.37 -0.41 -13.28
C ARG A 52 -5.16 -1.53 -12.27
N VAL A 53 -4.39 -2.55 -12.64
CA VAL A 53 -4.05 -3.68 -11.74
C VAL A 53 -3.25 -3.19 -10.54
N LEU A 54 -2.23 -2.34 -10.74
CA LEU A 54 -1.44 -1.79 -9.65
C LEU A 54 -2.31 -0.92 -8.71
N LEU A 55 -3.25 -0.14 -9.25
CA LEU A 55 -4.17 0.65 -8.43
C LEU A 55 -5.08 -0.25 -7.57
N MET A 56 -5.53 -1.38 -8.11
CA MET A 56 -6.32 -2.36 -7.38
C MET A 56 -5.52 -3.01 -6.23
N VAL A 57 -4.25 -3.36 -6.47
CA VAL A 57 -3.34 -3.91 -5.45
C VAL A 57 -3.16 -2.91 -4.29
N ILE A 58 -2.96 -1.62 -4.58
CA ILE A 58 -2.85 -0.58 -3.55
C ILE A 58 -4.11 -0.53 -2.69
N GLY A 59 -5.29 -0.58 -3.32
CA GLY A 59 -6.55 -0.59 -2.59
C GLY A 59 -6.64 -1.77 -1.63
N ILE A 60 -6.29 -2.98 -2.09
CA ILE A 60 -6.32 -4.19 -1.26
C ILE A 60 -5.33 -4.08 -0.10
N GLU A 61 -4.12 -3.59 -0.36
CA GLU A 61 -3.09 -3.42 0.68
C GLU A 61 -3.50 -2.32 1.69
N LEU A 62 -4.24 -1.30 1.26
CA LEU A 62 -4.81 -0.28 2.15
C LEU A 62 -5.87 -0.88 3.09
N VAL A 63 -6.73 -1.77 2.60
CA VAL A 63 -7.68 -2.52 3.43
C VAL A 63 -6.95 -3.38 4.45
N ARG A 64 -5.93 -4.11 4.02
CA ARG A 64 -5.09 -4.92 4.92
C ARG A 64 -4.43 -4.04 5.99
N THR A 65 -3.88 -2.90 5.59
CA THR A 65 -3.22 -1.93 6.48
C THR A 65 -4.18 -1.41 7.55
N LEU A 66 -5.41 -1.03 7.16
CA LEU A 66 -6.44 -0.60 8.09
C LEU A 66 -6.81 -1.69 9.10
N LEU A 67 -6.95 -2.94 8.64
CA LEU A 67 -7.39 -4.05 9.49
C LEU A 67 -6.28 -4.64 10.38
N THR A 68 -5.02 -4.58 9.93
CA THR A 68 -3.89 -5.18 10.67
C THR A 68 -3.05 -4.17 11.44
N HIS A 69 -3.30 -2.85 11.25
CA HIS A 69 -2.57 -1.76 11.93
C HIS A 69 -1.05 -1.98 11.95
N SER A 70 -0.50 -2.62 10.91
CA SER A 70 0.90 -3.00 10.84
C SER A 70 1.70 -1.94 10.08
N LEU A 71 2.70 -1.37 10.76
CA LEU A 71 3.62 -0.39 10.16
C LEU A 71 4.34 -0.97 8.94
N GLU A 72 4.57 -2.30 8.93
CA GLU A 72 5.16 -3.01 7.80
C GLU A 72 4.30 -2.94 6.54
N ALA A 73 2.98 -3.15 6.64
CA ALA A 73 2.06 -3.05 5.50
C ALA A 73 2.00 -1.60 4.94
N ILE A 74 2.11 -0.59 5.82
CA ILE A 74 2.21 0.82 5.38
C ILE A 74 3.47 1.02 4.52
N LEU A 75 4.62 0.48 4.95
CA LEU A 75 5.88 0.62 4.23
C LEU A 75 5.86 -0.15 2.90
N GLU A 76 5.25 -1.34 2.86
CA GLU A 76 5.06 -2.12 1.63
C GLU A 76 4.15 -1.40 0.63
N LEU A 77 3.03 -0.82 1.10
CA LEU A 77 2.13 -0.01 0.30
C LEU A 77 2.83 1.24 -0.26
N LEU A 78 3.59 1.97 0.57
CA LEU A 78 4.30 3.16 0.13
C LEU A 78 5.41 2.83 -0.89
N ALA A 79 6.16 1.75 -0.64
CA ALA A 79 7.17 1.24 -1.57
C ALA A 79 6.55 0.89 -2.93
N PHE A 80 5.39 0.24 -2.93
CA PHE A 80 4.65 -0.09 -4.14
C PHE A 80 4.10 1.15 -4.87
N VAL A 81 3.56 2.13 -4.15
CA VAL A 81 3.04 3.40 -4.72
C VAL A 81 4.16 4.16 -5.43
N VAL A 82 5.35 4.20 -4.84
CA VAL A 82 6.55 4.83 -5.42
C VAL A 82 7.03 4.08 -6.66
N ALA A 83 7.06 2.74 -6.61
CA ALA A 83 7.39 1.92 -7.78
C ALA A 83 6.40 2.15 -8.94
N ARG A 84 5.09 2.24 -8.63
CA ARG A 84 4.04 2.53 -9.62
C ARG A 84 4.21 3.92 -10.25
N LYS A 85 4.55 4.95 -9.48
CA LYS A 85 4.80 6.31 -9.98
C LYS A 85 5.90 6.34 -11.05
N THR A 86 6.90 5.48 -10.90
CA THR A 86 8.04 5.34 -11.83
C THR A 86 7.64 4.66 -13.15
N PHE A 87 6.54 3.90 -13.17
CA PHE A 87 6.06 3.16 -14.35
C PHE A 87 5.25 4.01 -15.34
N LYS A 88 4.86 5.24 -14.95
CA LYS A 88 4.20 6.17 -15.87
C LYS A 88 5.29 6.78 -16.76
N ALA A 89 5.21 6.63 -18.08
CA ALA A 89 6.26 7.03 -19.02
C ALA A 89 6.47 8.56 -19.18
N ASP A 90 5.96 9.37 -18.25
CA ASP A 90 5.88 10.83 -18.33
C ASP A 90 6.36 11.46 -17.01
N VAL A 91 7.40 10.86 -16.40
CA VAL A 91 8.06 11.39 -15.20
C VAL A 91 9.44 11.91 -15.56
N ASP A 92 9.69 13.13 -15.12
CA ASP A 92 10.97 13.81 -15.32
C ASP A 92 12.09 13.07 -14.55
N ALA A 93 13.34 13.22 -14.97
CA ALA A 93 14.47 12.48 -14.38
C ALA A 93 14.61 12.73 -12.87
N LEU A 94 14.24 13.94 -12.41
CA LEU A 94 14.19 14.30 -11.00
C LEU A 94 13.07 13.57 -10.22
N ASP A 95 11.91 13.35 -10.83
CA ASP A 95 10.81 12.62 -10.19
C ASP A 95 11.18 11.15 -9.96
N ILE A 96 11.90 10.55 -10.91
CA ILE A 96 12.42 9.18 -10.79
C ILE A 96 13.47 9.13 -9.67
N PHE A 97 14.40 10.09 -9.61
CA PHE A 97 15.42 10.15 -8.55
C PHE A 97 14.80 10.33 -7.16
N LEU A 98 13.83 11.24 -7.02
CA LEU A 98 13.11 11.47 -5.76
C LEU A 98 12.25 10.27 -5.36
N CYS A 99 11.61 9.58 -6.32
CA CYS A 99 10.94 8.30 -6.06
C CYS A 99 11.94 7.25 -5.55
N ALA A 100 13.07 7.05 -6.22
CA ALA A 100 14.09 6.10 -5.79
C ALA A 100 14.63 6.42 -4.39
N LEU A 101 14.88 7.70 -4.10
CA LEU A 101 15.30 8.17 -2.77
C LEU A 101 14.23 7.87 -1.70
N ALA A 102 12.96 8.17 -1.99
CA ALA A 102 11.85 7.88 -1.09
C ALA A 102 11.68 6.37 -0.85
N PHE A 103 11.83 5.55 -1.88
CA PHE A 103 11.81 4.09 -1.79
C PHE A 103 12.92 3.55 -0.89
N VAL A 104 14.15 4.03 -1.07
CA VAL A 104 15.31 3.65 -0.23
C VAL A 104 15.12 4.12 1.21
N ALA A 105 14.62 5.34 1.42
CA ALA A 105 14.32 5.86 2.76
C ALA A 105 13.25 5.01 3.48
N LEU A 106 12.20 4.58 2.77
CA LEU A 106 11.16 3.68 3.30
C LEU A 106 11.71 2.29 3.64
N LEU A 107 12.58 1.72 2.80
CA LEU A 107 13.28 0.46 3.09
C LEU A 107 14.23 0.59 4.29
N GLY A 108 14.94 1.71 4.40
CA GLY A 108 15.80 2.02 5.55
C GLY A 108 14.99 2.13 6.84
N ALA A 109 13.86 2.84 6.80
CA ALA A 109 12.91 2.90 7.90
C ALA A 109 12.40 1.50 8.28
N ARG A 110 12.01 0.68 7.30
CA ARG A 110 11.60 -0.72 7.53
C ARG A 110 12.69 -1.49 8.29
N HIS A 111 13.94 -1.40 7.83
CA HIS A 111 15.04 -2.13 8.43
C HIS A 111 15.35 -1.67 9.86
N TYR A 112 15.34 -0.37 10.14
CA TYR A 112 15.62 0.16 11.48
C TYR A 112 14.49 -0.09 12.48
N PHE A 113 13.23 0.07 12.07
CA PHE A 113 12.08 -0.12 12.97
C PHE A 113 11.78 -1.59 13.25
N LEU A 114 11.91 -2.49 12.27
CA LEU A 114 11.73 -3.94 12.50
C LEU A 114 12.83 -4.52 13.41
N ARG A 115 14.04 -3.95 13.40
CA ARG A 115 15.16 -4.41 14.24
C ARG A 115 15.03 -4.04 15.72
N GLN A 116 14.23 -3.02 16.07
CA GLN A 116 14.00 -2.66 17.49
C GLN A 116 13.03 -3.60 18.23
N GLY A 117 12.20 -4.35 17.50
CA GLY A 117 11.26 -5.32 18.10
C GLY A 117 11.94 -6.56 18.72
N GLN A 118 13.18 -6.88 18.33
CA GLN A 118 13.92 -8.05 18.85
C GLN A 118 14.91 -7.71 19.98
N GLY A 119 15.21 -6.42 20.21
CA GLY A 119 16.23 -6.01 21.19
C GLY A 119 15.77 -6.05 22.66
N ILE A 120 14.47 -6.08 22.92
CA ILE A 120 13.93 -6.07 24.30
C ILE A 120 13.74 -7.49 24.86
N LEU A 121 13.67 -8.52 24.02
CA LEU A 121 13.48 -9.92 24.48
C LEU A 121 14.77 -10.60 24.94
N PHE A 122 15.94 -9.98 24.77
CA PHE A 122 17.25 -10.49 25.22
C PHE A 122 17.77 -9.82 26.52
N ARG A 123 16.92 -9.06 27.24
CA ARG A 123 17.27 -8.41 28.53
C ARG A 123 16.55 -9.03 29.73
N SER A 124 16.15 -10.30 29.64
CA SER A 124 15.52 -11.01 30.78
C SER A 124 16.10 -12.41 30.97
N GLU A 125 17.40 -12.50 31.22
CA GLU A 125 17.94 -13.56 32.06
C GLU A 125 18.91 -12.96 33.08
N PRO A 126 18.48 -12.73 34.33
CA PRO A 126 19.35 -12.76 35.47
C PRO A 126 19.31 -14.18 36.06
N SER A 127 20.36 -14.96 35.83
CA SER A 127 20.69 -16.17 36.60
C SER A 127 22.11 -16.57 36.19
N LYS A 128 23.16 -16.42 37.00
CA LYS A 128 23.30 -16.48 38.46
C LYS A 128 24.35 -15.48 38.94
#